data_AF-X1VFR7-F1
#
_entry.id   AF-X1VFR7-F1
#
_cell.length_a   1.000
_cell.length_b   1.000
_cell.length_c   1.000
_cell.angle_alpha   90.00
_cell.angle_beta   90.00
_cell.angle_gamma   90.00
#
_symmetry.space_group_name_H-M   'P 1'
#
loop_
_entity.id
_entity.type
_entity.pdbx_description
1 polymer ?
#
loop_
_entity_poly.entity_id
_entity_poly.type
_entity_poly.pdbx_seq_one_letter_code
_entity_poly.pdbx_strand_id
1 'polypeptide(L)'
;FKYSSGTSIIGRTKVSQMANKKMKALFNLAALSAIQHDPELKLYFDNRMANGANGMSTINIIRNKIIHRVFAVVKRGTPYVVMAKYAA
;
A
#
# COMPACT_ATOMS: atom_id res chain seq x y z
N PHE A 1 -10.92 -8.66 8.01
CA PHE A 1 -11.63 -9.51 8.97
C PHE A 1 -13.11 -9.22 8.84
N LYS A 2 -13.87 -10.23 8.43
CA LYS A 2 -15.33 -10.19 8.37
C LYS A 2 -15.81 -10.01 9.82
N TYR A 3 -16.62 -8.99 10.06
CA TYR A 3 -17.27 -8.80 11.36
C TYR A 3 -18.65 -9.41 11.27
N SER A 4 -18.76 -10.68 11.64
CA SER A 4 -20.04 -11.39 11.70
C SER A 4 -20.18 -12.17 12.99
N SER A 5 -21.34 -12.03 13.64
CA SER A 5 -21.77 -12.87 14.77
C SER A 5 -23.17 -13.40 14.45
N GLY A 6 -23.29 -14.72 14.33
CA GLY A 6 -24.53 -15.39 13.93
C GLY A 6 -25.05 -14.99 12.54
N THR A 7 -26.38 -15.02 12.37
CA THR A 7 -27.10 -14.71 11.12
C THR A 7 -27.46 -13.24 10.95
N SER A 8 -27.41 -12.42 12.01
CA SER A 8 -28.02 -11.08 12.03
C SER A 8 -27.04 -9.90 11.99
N ILE A 9 -25.75 -10.12 12.29
CA ILE A 9 -24.73 -9.05 12.32
C ILE A 9 -23.81 -9.22 11.12
N ILE A 10 -23.95 -8.35 10.11
CA ILE A 10 -23.03 -8.24 8.97
C ILE A 10 -22.42 -6.85 8.98
N GLY A 11 -21.29 -6.69 9.67
CA GLY A 11 -20.55 -5.44 9.73
C GLY A 11 -19.57 -5.27 8.56
N ARG A 12 -19.14 -4.02 8.34
CA ARG A 12 -18.06 -3.71 7.38
C ARG A 12 -16.79 -4.48 7.73
N THR A 13 -16.13 -5.03 6.72
CA THR A 13 -14.82 -5.67 6.87
C THR A 13 -13.79 -4.68 7.38
N LYS A 14 -13.12 -5.00 8.49
CA LYS A 14 -12.06 -4.18 9.09
C LYS A 14 -10.72 -4.89 9.02
N VAL A 15 -9.63 -4.14 9.05
CA VAL A 15 -8.28 -4.69 9.26
C VAL A 15 -8.07 -5.04 10.73
N SER A 16 -7.25 -6.06 11.02
CA SER A 16 -6.94 -6.43 12.42
C SER A 16 -6.11 -5.33 13.08
N GLN A 17 -6.32 -5.16 14.39
CA GLN A 17 -5.52 -4.29 15.24
C GLN A 17 -4.21 -4.95 15.69
N MET A 18 -4.07 -6.27 15.51
CA MET A 18 -2.87 -7.02 15.82
C MET A 18 -1.79 -6.72 14.78
N ALA A 19 -0.93 -5.76 15.10
CA ALA A 19 0.20 -5.35 14.26
C ALA A 19 1.24 -4.59 15.09
N ASN A 20 2.48 -4.54 14.60
CA ASN A 20 3.47 -3.59 15.11
C ASN A 20 3.05 -2.16 14.72
N LYS A 21 2.45 -1.43 15.68
CA LYS A 21 1.88 -0.10 15.45
C LYS A 21 2.91 0.94 15.01
N LYS A 22 4.14 0.87 15.53
CA LYS A 22 5.23 1.78 15.15
C LYS A 22 5.59 1.60 13.69
N MET A 23 5.87 0.36 13.26
CA MET A 23 6.18 0.06 11.86
C MET A 23 5.02 0.43 10.94
N LYS A 24 3.78 0.13 11.35
CA LYS A 24 2.58 0.49 10.59
C LYS A 24 2.46 2.00 10.35
N ALA A 25 2.73 2.82 11.37
CA ALA A 25 2.70 4.27 11.26
C ALA A 25 3.78 4.78 10.30
N LEU A 26 5.02 4.33 10.45
CA LEU A 26 6.14 4.71 9.59
C LEU A 26 5.87 4.40 8.12
N PHE A 27 5.44 3.18 7.82
CA PHE A 27 5.12 2.79 6.46
C PHE A 27 3.87 3.50 5.90
N ASN A 28 2.94 3.92 6.75
CA ASN A 28 1.81 4.74 6.32
C ASN A 28 2.29 6.12 5.85
N LEU A 29 3.14 6.78 6.63
CA LEU A 29 3.72 8.07 6.26
C LEU A 29 4.58 7.95 4.99
N ALA A 30 5.39 6.89 4.89
CA ALA A 30 6.18 6.61 3.69
C ALA A 30 5.30 6.42 2.46
N ALA A 31 4.18 5.70 2.57
CA ALA A 31 3.24 5.52 1.47
C ALA A 31 2.60 6.85 1.02
N LEU A 32 2.20 7.71 1.97
CA LEU A 32 1.62 9.03 1.66
C LEU A 32 2.63 9.96 0.97
N SER A 33 3.89 9.95 1.42
CA SER A 33 4.96 10.70 0.77
C SER A 33 5.28 10.14 -0.62
N ALA A 34 5.34 8.81 -0.77
CA ALA A 34 5.61 8.15 -2.04
C ALA A 34 4.53 8.45 -3.09
N ILE A 35 3.24 8.52 -2.72
CA ILE A 35 2.16 8.91 -3.64
C ILE A 35 2.36 10.34 -4.18
N GLN A 36 2.98 11.23 -3.41
CA GLN A 36 3.20 12.62 -3.83
C GLN A 36 4.42 12.78 -4.75
N HIS A 37 5.49 12.00 -4.51
CA HIS A 37 6.79 12.21 -5.16
C HIS A 37 7.17 11.14 -6.18
N ASP A 38 6.69 9.90 -6.05
CA ASP A 38 6.96 8.81 -7.00
C ASP A 38 5.86 8.77 -8.07
N PRO A 39 6.18 9.07 -9.35
CA PRO A 39 5.18 9.15 -10.41
C PRO A 39 4.53 7.80 -10.72
N GLU A 40 5.22 6.68 -10.52
CA GLU A 40 4.67 5.33 -10.76
C GLU A 40 3.61 5.00 -9.71
N LEU A 41 3.91 5.28 -8.44
CA LEU A 41 2.97 5.06 -7.34
C LEU A 41 1.80 6.04 -7.37
N LYS A 42 2.03 7.28 -7.78
CA LYS A 42 0.98 8.27 -8.01
C LYS A 42 0.02 7.81 -9.10
N LEU A 43 0.53 7.44 -10.27
CA LEU A 43 -0.28 6.92 -11.37
C LEU A 43 -1.08 5.69 -10.94
N TYR A 44 -0.46 4.76 -10.20
CA TYR A 44 -1.15 3.60 -9.66
C TYR A 44 -2.29 3.98 -8.69
N PHE A 45 -2.06 4.97 -7.83
CA PHE A 45 -3.06 5.49 -6.90
C PHE A 45 -4.24 6.10 -7.68
N ASP A 46 -3.95 7.00 -8.61
CA ASP A 46 -4.96 7.74 -9.39
C ASP A 46 -5.80 6.79 -10.24
N ASN A 47 -5.18 5.84 -10.95
CA ASN A 47 -5.89 4.81 -11.72
C ASN A 47 -6.82 3.98 -10.83
N ARG A 48 -6.38 3.62 -9.64
CA ARG A 48 -7.18 2.81 -8.72
C ARG A 48 -8.35 3.62 -8.13
N MET A 49 -8.13 4.90 -7.86
CA MET A 49 -9.19 5.82 -7.43
C MET A 49 -10.22 6.07 -8.53
N ALA A 50 -9.78 6.24 -9.78
CA ALA A 50 -10.66 6.39 -10.94
C ALA A 50 -11.56 5.16 -11.16
N ASN A 51 -11.06 3.97 -10.82
CA ASN A 51 -11.83 2.72 -10.84
C ASN A 51 -12.79 2.55 -9.65
N GLY A 52 -13.00 3.60 -8.82
CA GLY A 52 -13.94 3.57 -7.70
C GLY A 52 -13.46 2.78 -6.48
N ALA A 53 -12.18 2.43 -6.40
CA ALA A 53 -11.66 1.68 -5.26
C ALA A 53 -11.55 2.56 -4.00
N ASN A 54 -11.59 1.92 -2.84
CA ASN A 54 -11.44 2.61 -1.56
C ASN A 54 -10.01 3.15 -1.34
N GLY A 55 -9.88 4.45 -1.06
CA GLY A 55 -8.58 5.11 -0.86
C GLY A 55 -7.71 4.49 0.25
N MET A 56 -8.29 4.10 1.38
CA MET A 56 -7.53 3.45 2.46
C MET A 56 -7.04 2.05 2.07
N SER A 57 -7.81 1.33 1.25
CA SER A 57 -7.37 0.07 0.66
C SER A 57 -6.20 0.29 -0.30
N THR A 58 -6.28 1.33 -1.14
CA THR A 58 -5.21 1.71 -2.07
C THR A 58 -3.91 2.07 -1.35
N ILE A 59 -3.97 2.88 -0.29
CA ILE A 59 -2.79 3.20 0.54
C ILE A 59 -2.17 1.94 1.13
N ASN A 60 -3.00 0.98 1.60
CA ASN A 60 -2.50 -0.27 2.14
C ASN A 60 -1.77 -1.12 1.08
N ILE A 61 -2.24 -1.10 -0.17
CA ILE A 61 -1.57 -1.79 -1.27
C ILE A 61 -0.23 -1.12 -1.60
N ILE A 62 -0.19 0.21 -1.64
CA ILE A 62 1.04 0.97 -1.90
C ILE A 62 2.07 0.70 -0.79
N ARG A 63 1.61 0.63 0.47
CA ARG A 63 2.45 0.20 1.59
C ARG A 63 3.11 -1.15 1.32
N ASN A 64 2.33 -2.14 0.88
CA ASN A 64 2.85 -3.46 0.58
C ASN A 64 3.82 -3.45 -0.60
N LYS A 65 3.54 -2.66 -1.65
CA LYS A 65 4.46 -2.47 -2.79
C LYS A 65 5.82 -1.93 -2.33
N ILE A 66 5.84 -0.92 -1.45
CA ILE A 66 7.09 -0.36 -0.90
C ILE A 66 7.87 -1.43 -0.14
N ILE A 67 7.20 -2.21 0.72
CA ILE A 67 7.82 -3.30 1.48
C ILE A 67 8.45 -4.31 0.51
N HIS A 68 7.70 -4.78 -0.49
CA HIS A 68 8.22 -5.71 -1.49
C HIS A 68 9.41 -5.15 -2.27
N ARG A 69 9.39 -3.85 -2.64
CA ARG A 69 10.52 -3.20 -3.31
C ARG A 69 11.78 -3.21 -2.44
N VAL A 70 11.65 -2.91 -1.14
CA VAL A 70 12.78 -2.93 -0.19
C VAL A 70 13.36 -4.34 -0.08
N PHE A 71 12.51 -5.35 0.15
CA PHE A 71 12.96 -6.74 0.25
C PHE A 71 13.61 -7.24 -1.05
N ALA A 72 13.10 -6.85 -2.21
CA ALA A 72 13.67 -7.23 -3.50
C ALA A 72 15.08 -6.62 -3.70
N VAL A 73 15.28 -5.35 -3.34
CA VAL A 73 16.58 -4.68 -3.42
C VAL A 73 17.59 -5.34 -2.48
N VAL A 74 17.20 -5.60 -1.22
CA VAL A 74 18.06 -6.26 -0.23
C VAL A 74 18.46 -7.66 -0.70
N LYS A 75 17.50 -8.45 -1.21
CA LYS A 75 17.77 -9.81 -1.70
C LYS A 75 18.68 -9.82 -2.93
N ARG A 76 18.51 -8.86 -3.84
CA ARG A 76 19.27 -8.77 -5.09
C ARG A 76 20.68 -8.22 -4.87
N GLY A 77 20.89 -7.40 -3.83
CA GLY A 77 22.19 -6.79 -3.54
C GLY A 77 22.59 -5.66 -4.49
N THR A 78 21.70 -5.21 -5.39
CA THR A 78 21.97 -4.10 -6.30
C THR A 78 21.01 -2.94 -6.06
N PRO A 79 21.44 -1.68 -6.25
CA PRO A 79 20.65 -0.49 -5.95
C PRO A 79 19.25 -0.47 -6.60
N TYR A 80 18.31 0.25 -5.97
CA TYR A 80 16.99 0.47 -6.55
C TYR A 80 17.10 1.31 -7.83
N VAL A 81 16.40 0.90 -8.88
CA VAL A 81 16.36 1.59 -10.17
C VAL A 81 14.96 2.12 -10.39
N VAL A 82 14.85 3.41 -10.72
CA VAL A 82 13.56 4.07 -10.97
C VAL A 82 13.11 3.74 -12.39
N MET A 83 12.20 2.78 -12.54
CA MET A 83 11.77 2.26 -13.83
C MET A 83 11.08 3.33 -14.70
N ALA A 84 10.36 4.27 -14.10
CA ALA A 84 9.72 5.38 -14.81
C ALA A 84 10.71 6.26 -15.61
N LYS A 85 12.02 6.22 -15.31
CA LYS A 85 13.05 6.95 -16.07
C LYS A 85 13.46 6.24 -17.37
N TYR A 86 13.11 4.98 -17.54
CA TYR A 86 13.53 4.13 -18.66
C TYR A 86 12.36 3.67 -19.54
N ALA A 87 11.13 4.06 -19.22
CA ALA A 87 9.98 3.85 -20.08
C ALA A 87 10.01 4.89 -21.20
N ALA A 88 10.51 4.48 -22.37
CA ALA A 88 10.47 5.23 -23.63
C ALA A 88 9.13 5.05 -24.34
#